data_AF-A0A8D8A245-F1
#
_entry.id   AF-A0A8D8A245-F1
#
_cell.length_a   1.000
_cell.length_b   1.000
_cell.length_c   1.000
_cell.angle_alpha   90.00
_cell.angle_beta   90.00
_cell.angle_gamma   90.00
#
_symmetry.space_group_name_H-M   'P 1'
#
loop_
_entity.id
_entity.type
_entity.pdbx_description
1 polymer ?
#
loop_
_entity_poly.entity_id
_entity_poly.type
_entity_poly.pdbx_seq_one_letter_code
_entity_poly.pdbx_strand_id
1 'polypeptide(L)'
;MEPIKQRALLPAPPSSCQQHPEHPLDLFCVTCDAKICAECLTQSPTHRRHMIDSLRVIQDESTQRMESVAGTFRALALANDENSRMLQSVRSFESDLLGQIGRLVLNAQEYVAGIHQKVAQQEVGWKSYLEKHAAEMVPGGLVEGCCGPPSLAVVKKEDCPKEKQRPIIPVIDMRQSAVNLKSDALCNVVISYEYGITWNMQFTPQQDSHCELTISCRTAEECPQFEGNFQLRLDVIRPEDQSVFTIRKSLKGLTMRRFFVIPTPTMIDTTELENKGFLTKEGKMTVRVGIGPEDAQTERHCLLTEQKLLQQRIDALQDQLKRSNFTIGTLSIADYFAETDGQFHSKPVLTPNGSRWTLRLKLNQGGNNSNRTHVGVQIVKCGPNSTKHEFFVELVHGTRAGISLRLAGSGLVDAVEEPRFIEKKRLEEEFLVDGKRLEMGFGVREWVED
;
A
#
# COMPACT_ATOMS: atom_id res chain seq x y z
N MET A 1 -26.96 -6.51 -31.11
CA MET A 1 -27.58 -7.74 -31.66
C MET A 1 -28.85 -7.32 -32.38
N GLU A 2 -28.96 -7.56 -33.68
CA GLU A 2 -30.21 -7.31 -34.40
C GLU A 2 -31.32 -8.23 -33.84
N PRO A 3 -32.58 -7.76 -33.79
CA PRO A 3 -33.67 -8.58 -33.29
C PRO A 3 -33.89 -9.76 -34.24
N ILE A 4 -33.80 -10.97 -33.70
CA ILE A 4 -34.20 -12.18 -34.39
C ILE A 4 -35.68 -12.01 -34.77
N LYS A 5 -35.96 -11.74 -36.05
CA LYS A 5 -37.32 -11.72 -36.58
C LYS A 5 -37.91 -13.10 -36.37
N GLN A 6 -38.83 -13.24 -35.41
CA GLN A 6 -39.66 -14.42 -35.25
C GLN A 6 -40.42 -14.63 -36.56
N ARG A 7 -39.89 -15.52 -37.39
CA ARG A 7 -40.57 -16.03 -38.57
C ARG A 7 -41.69 -16.89 -38.01
N ALA A 8 -42.92 -16.35 -37.97
CA ALA A 8 -44.10 -17.12 -37.64
C ALA A 8 -44.16 -18.31 -38.61
N LEU A 9 -43.81 -19.50 -38.13
CA LEU A 9 -44.00 -20.74 -38.84
C LEU A 9 -45.51 -20.92 -38.95
N LEU A 10 -46.04 -20.77 -40.17
CA LEU A 10 -47.39 -21.19 -40.49
C LEU A 10 -47.58 -22.63 -39.98
N PRO A 11 -48.69 -22.96 -39.30
CA PRO A 11 -48.95 -24.32 -38.85
C PRO A 11 -48.91 -25.25 -40.06
N ALA A 12 -48.04 -26.26 -40.00
CA ALA A 12 -47.96 -27.29 -41.04
C ALA A 12 -49.35 -27.92 -41.21
N PRO A 13 -49.77 -28.26 -42.44
CA PRO A 13 -51.06 -28.91 -42.66
C PRO A 13 -51.15 -30.19 -41.81
N PRO A 14 -52.35 -30.53 -41.27
CA PRO A 14 -52.50 -31.68 -40.41
C PRO A 14 -52.09 -32.94 -41.18
N SER A 15 -51.06 -33.61 -40.67
CA SER A 15 -50.60 -34.89 -41.21
C SER A 15 -51.70 -35.93 -41.03
N SER A 16 -52.14 -36.57 -42.12
CA SER A 16 -53.11 -37.67 -42.09
C SER A 16 -52.43 -38.98 -41.68
N CYS A 17 -53.20 -39.89 -41.08
CA CYS A 17 -52.68 -41.20 -40.71
C CYS A 17 -52.40 -42.06 -41.96
N GLN A 18 -51.25 -42.71 -42.02
CA GLN A 18 -50.89 -43.61 -43.14
C GLN A 18 -51.84 -44.81 -43.26
N GLN A 19 -52.40 -45.27 -42.14
CA GLN A 19 -53.34 -46.40 -42.10
C GLN A 19 -54.81 -45.95 -42.22
N HIS A 20 -55.10 -44.71 -41.83
CA HIS A 20 -56.44 -44.14 -41.82
C HIS A 20 -56.40 -42.73 -42.47
N PRO A 21 -56.32 -42.64 -43.81
CA PRO A 21 -56.02 -41.38 -44.51
C PRO A 21 -57.05 -40.28 -44.28
N GLU A 22 -58.29 -40.64 -43.94
CA GLU A 22 -59.38 -39.70 -43.65
C GLU A 22 -59.35 -39.15 -42.21
N HIS A 23 -58.49 -39.69 -41.34
CA HIS A 23 -58.41 -39.29 -39.94
C HIS A 23 -57.15 -38.48 -39.62
N PRO A 24 -57.30 -37.34 -38.93
CA PRO A 24 -56.16 -36.52 -38.52
C PRO A 24 -55.36 -37.18 -37.38
N LEU A 25 -54.05 -36.97 -37.39
CA LEU A 25 -53.16 -37.38 -36.31
C LEU A 25 -53.20 -36.33 -35.16
N ASP A 26 -54.23 -36.40 -34.31
CA ASP A 26 -54.48 -35.44 -33.23
C ASP A 26 -54.08 -35.94 -31.82
N LEU A 27 -53.62 -37.18 -31.72
CA LEU A 27 -53.20 -37.82 -30.47
C LEU A 27 -51.71 -38.19 -30.52
N PHE A 28 -51.06 -38.22 -29.36
CA PHE A 28 -49.67 -38.63 -29.21
C PHE A 28 -49.57 -39.84 -28.28
N CYS A 29 -49.01 -40.93 -28.79
CA CYS A 29 -48.75 -42.12 -28.00
C CYS A 29 -47.39 -42.00 -27.32
N VAL A 30 -47.38 -41.61 -26.05
CA VAL A 30 -46.14 -41.41 -25.26
C VAL A 30 -45.29 -42.67 -25.21
N THR A 31 -45.92 -43.84 -25.13
CA THR A 31 -45.21 -45.13 -25.08
C THR A 31 -44.52 -45.49 -26.40
N CYS A 32 -45.01 -44.99 -27.54
CA CYS A 32 -44.44 -45.29 -28.87
C CYS A 32 -43.68 -44.12 -29.47
N ASP A 33 -43.67 -42.96 -28.82
CA ASP A 33 -43.11 -41.71 -29.33
C ASP A 33 -43.63 -41.34 -30.74
N ALA A 34 -44.94 -41.56 -30.97
CA ALA A 34 -45.55 -41.43 -32.29
C ALA A 34 -46.90 -40.72 -32.26
N LYS A 35 -47.18 -39.92 -33.30
CA LYS A 35 -48.51 -39.34 -33.55
C LYS A 35 -49.45 -40.39 -34.09
N ILE A 36 -50.66 -40.48 -33.53
CA ILE A 36 -51.68 -41.45 -33.91
C ILE A 36 -53.02 -40.76 -34.13
N CYS A 37 -53.91 -41.38 -34.91
CA CYS A 37 -55.31 -40.95 -35.03
C CYS A 37 -56.19 -41.71 -34.02
N ALA A 38 -57.44 -41.27 -33.86
CA ALA A 38 -58.41 -41.92 -32.97
C ALA A 38 -58.67 -43.40 -33.35
N GLU A 39 -58.63 -43.74 -34.64
CA GLU A 39 -58.80 -45.13 -35.09
C GLU A 39 -57.61 -46.02 -34.72
N CYS A 40 -56.37 -45.53 -34.84
CA CYS A 40 -55.18 -46.26 -34.37
C CYS A 40 -55.24 -46.59 -32.87
N LEU A 41 -55.82 -45.73 -32.05
CA LEU A 41 -55.99 -45.98 -30.61
C LEU A 41 -57.02 -47.11 -30.34
N THR A 42 -58.12 -47.11 -31.08
CA THR A 42 -59.25 -48.02 -30.83
C THR A 42 -59.09 -49.38 -31.52
N GLN A 43 -58.53 -49.39 -32.74
CA GLN A 43 -58.50 -50.57 -33.61
C GLN A 43 -57.14 -51.27 -33.63
N SER A 44 -56.03 -50.56 -33.38
CA SER A 44 -54.72 -51.21 -33.35
C SER A 44 -54.48 -51.92 -32.02
N PRO A 45 -54.12 -53.22 -32.01
CA PRO A 45 -53.72 -53.91 -30.79
C PRO A 45 -52.43 -53.33 -30.19
N THR A 46 -51.65 -52.58 -30.97
CA THR A 46 -50.36 -52.01 -30.56
C THR A 46 -50.48 -50.76 -29.69
N HIS A 47 -51.60 -50.03 -29.70
CA HIS A 47 -51.75 -48.77 -28.95
C HIS A 47 -52.80 -48.80 -27.84
N ARG A 48 -53.63 -49.85 -27.78
CA ARG A 48 -54.79 -49.97 -26.88
C ARG A 48 -54.46 -49.91 -25.37
N ARG A 49 -53.21 -50.13 -24.98
CA ARG A 49 -52.72 -50.08 -23.58
C ARG A 49 -51.64 -49.04 -23.34
N HIS A 50 -51.36 -48.20 -24.33
CA HIS A 50 -50.32 -47.18 -24.21
C HIS A 50 -50.86 -45.90 -23.60
N MET A 51 -49.95 -45.11 -23.04
CA MET A 51 -50.29 -43.79 -22.50
C MET A 51 -50.43 -42.82 -23.67
N ILE A 52 -51.61 -42.18 -23.77
CA ILE A 52 -51.95 -41.27 -24.86
C ILE A 52 -52.24 -39.90 -24.30
N ASP A 53 -51.62 -38.90 -24.88
CA ASP A 53 -51.89 -37.49 -24.61
C ASP A 53 -52.45 -36.81 -25.87
N SER A 54 -53.16 -35.70 -25.68
CA SER A 54 -53.58 -34.87 -26.80
C SER A 54 -52.38 -34.09 -27.32
N LEU A 55 -52.20 -34.06 -28.66
CA LEU A 55 -51.13 -33.27 -29.26
C LEU A 55 -51.25 -31.77 -28.96
N ARG A 56 -52.47 -31.27 -28.77
CA ARG A 56 -52.70 -29.87 -28.37
C ARG A 56 -52.14 -29.58 -26.98
N VAL A 57 -52.39 -30.47 -26.01
CA VAL A 57 -51.91 -30.32 -24.63
C VAL A 57 -50.38 -30.36 -24.60
N ILE A 58 -49.74 -31.29 -25.33
CA ILE A 58 -48.28 -31.37 -25.42
C ILE A 58 -47.69 -30.12 -26.09
N GLN A 59 -48.33 -29.61 -27.14
CA GLN A 59 -47.90 -28.39 -27.83
C GLN A 59 -48.03 -27.17 -26.91
N ASP A 60 -49.15 -27.00 -26.21
CA ASP A 60 -49.38 -25.90 -25.28
C ASP A 60 -48.37 -25.92 -24.13
N GLU A 61 -48.15 -27.08 -23.50
CA GLU A 61 -47.14 -27.24 -22.45
C GLU A 61 -45.71 -26.96 -22.95
N SER A 62 -45.36 -27.43 -24.15
CA SER A 62 -44.06 -27.17 -24.76
C SER A 62 -43.86 -25.67 -25.02
N THR A 63 -44.90 -25.00 -25.53
CA THR A 63 -44.88 -23.56 -25.81
C THR A 63 -44.73 -22.77 -24.51
N GLN A 64 -45.50 -23.12 -23.47
CA GLN A 64 -45.41 -22.50 -22.15
C GLN A 64 -44.04 -22.70 -21.50
N ARG A 65 -43.45 -23.90 -21.61
CA ARG A 65 -42.08 -24.16 -21.12
C ARG A 65 -41.05 -23.33 -21.89
N MET A 66 -41.16 -23.23 -23.21
CA MET A 66 -40.27 -22.39 -24.02
C MET A 66 -40.40 -20.91 -23.66
N GLU A 67 -41.62 -20.41 -23.42
CA GLU A 67 -41.85 -19.02 -22.99
C GLU A 67 -41.25 -18.76 -21.60
N SER A 68 -41.39 -19.69 -20.66
CA SER A 68 -40.76 -19.60 -19.34
C SER A 68 -39.24 -19.55 -19.45
N VAL A 69 -38.64 -20.41 -20.28
CA VAL A 69 -37.19 -20.43 -20.54
C VAL A 69 -36.73 -19.15 -21.24
N ALA A 70 -37.50 -18.64 -22.21
CA ALA A 70 -37.21 -17.35 -22.84
C ALA A 70 -37.31 -16.18 -21.83
N GLY A 71 -38.23 -16.27 -20.86
CA GLY A 71 -38.32 -15.36 -19.73
C GLY A 71 -37.06 -15.36 -18.86
N THR A 72 -36.56 -16.53 -18.47
CA THR A 72 -35.34 -16.64 -17.67
C THR A 72 -34.10 -16.16 -18.42
N PHE A 73 -33.97 -16.46 -19.71
CA PHE A 73 -32.86 -15.94 -20.53
C PHE A 73 -32.87 -14.41 -20.61
N ARG A 74 -34.04 -13.76 -20.73
CA ARG A 74 -34.13 -12.30 -20.72
C ARG A 74 -33.72 -11.71 -19.37
N ALA A 75 -34.15 -12.33 -18.26
CA ALA A 75 -33.75 -11.89 -16.92
C ALA A 75 -32.24 -12.03 -16.71
N LEU A 76 -31.65 -13.14 -17.16
CA LEU A 76 -30.19 -13.36 -17.11
C LEU A 76 -29.42 -12.34 -17.97
N ALA A 77 -29.92 -11.99 -19.15
CA ALA A 77 -29.31 -10.97 -20.00
C ALA A 77 -29.30 -9.60 -19.32
N LEU A 78 -30.41 -9.19 -18.71
CA LEU A 78 -30.50 -7.93 -17.96
C LEU A 78 -29.54 -7.90 -16.77
N ALA A 79 -29.48 -8.99 -15.99
CA ALA A 79 -28.55 -9.11 -14.86
C ALA A 79 -27.08 -9.07 -15.33
N ASN A 80 -26.77 -9.67 -16.49
CA ASN A 80 -25.43 -9.63 -17.07
C ASN A 80 -25.04 -8.20 -17.53
N ASP A 81 -25.98 -7.44 -18.10
CA ASP A 81 -25.76 -6.04 -18.48
C ASP A 81 -25.56 -5.13 -17.25
N GLU A 82 -26.28 -5.39 -16.16
CA GLU A 82 -26.09 -4.69 -14.89
C GLU A 82 -24.73 -5.01 -14.26
N ASN A 83 -24.35 -6.28 -14.20
CA ASN A 83 -23.03 -6.72 -13.73
C ASN A 83 -21.91 -6.11 -14.56
N SER A 84 -22.07 -6.03 -15.88
CA SER A 84 -21.08 -5.42 -16.79
C SER A 84 -20.89 -3.93 -16.50
N ARG A 85 -21.97 -3.19 -16.25
CA ARG A 85 -21.91 -1.78 -15.84
C ARG A 85 -21.24 -1.61 -14.48
N MET A 86 -21.55 -2.46 -13.51
CA MET A 86 -20.92 -2.43 -12.19
C MET A 86 -19.41 -2.70 -12.29
N LEU A 87 -18.99 -3.70 -13.07
CA LEU A 87 -17.59 -4.00 -13.31
C LEU A 87 -16.84 -2.83 -13.96
N GLN A 88 -17.48 -2.14 -14.91
CA GLN A 88 -16.89 -0.95 -15.54
C GLN A 88 -16.73 0.20 -14.54
N SER A 89 -17.70 0.41 -13.64
CA SER A 89 -17.59 1.39 -12.56
C SER A 89 -16.44 1.06 -11.62
N VAL A 90 -16.29 -0.20 -11.21
CA VAL A 90 -15.18 -0.64 -10.33
C VAL A 90 -13.83 -0.39 -11.00
N ARG A 91 -13.68 -0.72 -12.29
CA ARG A 91 -12.44 -0.45 -13.05
C ARG A 91 -12.10 1.04 -13.13
N SER A 92 -13.10 1.90 -13.31
CA SER A 92 -12.87 3.36 -13.34
C SER A 92 -12.38 3.88 -11.99
N PHE A 93 -13.01 3.43 -10.90
CA PHE A 93 -12.62 3.79 -9.54
C PHE A 93 -11.21 3.30 -9.19
N GLU A 94 -10.87 2.07 -9.59
CA GLU A 94 -9.54 1.51 -9.43
C GLU A 94 -8.49 2.37 -10.17
N SER A 95 -8.74 2.73 -11.43
CA SER A 95 -7.83 3.58 -12.21
C SER A 95 -7.61 4.95 -11.54
N ASP A 96 -8.67 5.58 -11.03
CA ASP A 96 -8.58 6.85 -10.31
C ASP A 96 -7.73 6.73 -9.03
N LEU A 97 -7.93 5.64 -8.27
CA LEU A 97 -7.17 5.36 -7.04
C LEU A 97 -5.68 5.15 -7.34
N LEU A 98 -5.34 4.38 -8.38
CA LEU A 98 -3.97 4.19 -8.82
C LEU A 98 -3.32 5.51 -9.28
N GLY A 99 -4.09 6.37 -9.97
CA GLY A 99 -3.64 7.71 -10.34
C GLY A 99 -3.36 8.60 -9.13
N GLN A 100 -4.19 8.53 -8.07
CA GLN A 100 -3.93 9.24 -6.82
C GLN A 100 -2.67 8.74 -6.12
N ILE A 101 -2.48 7.42 -6.03
CA ILE A 101 -1.26 6.82 -5.46
C ILE A 101 -0.02 7.27 -6.25
N GLY A 102 -0.08 7.26 -7.58
CA GLY A 102 1.03 7.72 -8.44
C GLY A 102 1.42 9.17 -8.16
N ARG A 103 0.45 10.08 -8.01
CA ARG A 103 0.72 11.48 -7.64
C ARG A 103 1.33 11.62 -6.25
N LEU A 104 0.87 10.83 -5.27
CA LEU A 104 1.44 10.82 -3.93
C LEU A 104 2.90 10.37 -3.94
N VAL A 105 3.24 9.36 -4.75
CA VAL A 105 4.62 8.88 -4.92
C VAL A 105 5.51 9.96 -5.54
N LEU A 106 5.06 10.64 -6.60
CA LEU A 106 5.83 11.72 -7.23
C LEU A 106 6.09 12.88 -6.26
N ASN A 107 5.06 13.35 -5.56
CA ASN A 107 5.21 14.42 -4.56
C ASN A 107 6.19 14.02 -3.45
N ALA A 108 6.15 12.77 -2.98
CA ALA A 108 7.08 12.27 -1.98
C ALA A 108 8.53 12.22 -2.51
N GLN A 109 8.72 11.82 -3.77
CA GLN A 109 10.05 11.83 -4.41
C GLN A 109 10.63 13.24 -4.53
N GLU A 110 9.83 14.22 -4.94
CA GLU A 110 10.25 15.62 -4.99
C GLU A 110 10.68 16.15 -3.61
N TYR A 111 9.90 15.81 -2.58
CA TYR A 111 10.23 16.18 -1.20
C TYR A 111 11.55 15.55 -0.72
N VAL A 112 11.77 14.25 -0.99
CA VAL A 112 13.04 13.56 -0.69
C VAL A 112 14.22 14.20 -1.43
N ALA A 113 14.05 14.58 -2.70
CA ALA A 113 15.08 15.29 -3.46
C ALA A 113 15.43 16.65 -2.81
N GLY A 114 14.42 17.37 -2.30
CA GLY A 114 14.62 18.58 -1.52
C GLY A 114 15.45 18.35 -0.25
N ILE A 115 15.20 17.24 0.47
CA ILE A 115 16.02 16.84 1.62
C ILE A 115 17.48 16.55 1.20
N HIS A 116 17.70 15.80 0.11
CA HIS A 116 19.06 15.52 -0.38
C HIS A 116 19.83 16.82 -0.67
N GLN A 117 19.17 17.80 -1.30
CA GLN A 117 19.78 19.09 -1.59
C GLN A 117 20.16 19.84 -0.31
N LYS A 118 19.30 19.83 0.72
CA LYS A 118 19.61 20.43 2.03
C LYS A 118 20.81 19.75 2.69
N VAL A 119 20.88 18.42 2.69
CA VAL A 119 22.02 17.65 3.25
C VAL A 119 23.31 17.98 2.51
N ALA A 120 23.28 18.02 1.17
CA ALA A 120 24.47 18.36 0.37
C ALA A 120 24.96 19.79 0.65
N GLN A 121 24.05 20.77 0.79
CA GLN A 121 24.41 22.14 1.15
C GLN A 121 25.10 22.23 2.52
N GLN A 122 24.66 21.43 3.50
CA GLN A 122 25.31 21.38 4.82
C GLN A 122 26.71 20.77 4.76
N GLU A 123 26.94 19.73 3.94
CA GLU A 123 28.27 19.14 3.79
C GLU A 123 29.28 20.13 3.20
N VAL A 124 28.87 20.93 2.22
CA VAL A 124 29.71 22.00 1.64
C VAL A 124 29.99 23.08 2.68
N GLY A 125 28.96 23.52 3.42
CA GLY A 125 29.12 24.49 4.51
C GLY A 125 30.09 24.01 5.59
N TRP A 126 30.01 22.74 5.97
CA TRP A 126 30.89 22.13 6.96
C TRP A 126 32.35 22.03 6.48
N LYS A 127 32.57 21.60 5.24
CA LYS A 127 33.92 21.57 4.64
C LYS A 127 34.54 22.97 4.61
N SER A 128 33.77 23.97 4.18
CA SER A 128 34.25 25.36 4.14
C SER A 128 34.55 25.92 5.53
N TYR A 129 33.73 25.59 6.54
CA TYR A 129 33.99 25.96 7.93
C TYR A 129 35.27 25.32 8.47
N LEU A 130 35.46 24.01 8.26
CA LEU A 130 36.67 23.30 8.67
C LEU A 130 37.93 23.83 7.98
N GLU A 131 37.85 24.15 6.68
CA GLU A 131 38.96 24.74 5.92
C GLU A 131 39.34 26.13 6.45
N LYS A 132 38.35 26.99 6.75
CA LYS A 132 38.61 28.30 7.37
C LYS A 132 39.23 28.18 8.76
N HIS A 133 38.68 27.30 9.59
CA HIS A 133 39.16 27.10 10.94
C HIS A 133 40.55 26.44 10.97
N ALA A 134 40.86 25.59 10.00
CA ALA A 134 42.20 25.03 9.81
C ALA A 134 43.20 26.11 9.35
N ALA A 135 42.78 27.05 8.48
CA ALA A 135 43.62 28.17 8.03
C ALA A 135 43.91 29.17 9.17
N GLU A 136 42.95 29.42 10.06
CA GLU A 136 43.12 30.27 11.24
C GLU A 136 44.00 29.61 12.32
N MET A 137 44.05 28.28 12.35
CA MET A 137 44.91 27.49 13.24
C MET A 137 46.36 27.36 12.74
N VAL A 138 46.70 27.89 11.55
CA VAL A 138 48.11 27.95 11.11
C VAL A 138 48.82 29.03 11.92
N PRO A 139 49.78 28.68 12.79
CA PRO A 139 50.49 29.66 13.60
C PRO A 139 51.31 30.58 12.70
N GLY A 140 51.13 31.89 12.86
CA GLY A 140 51.98 32.87 12.22
C GLY A 140 53.44 32.74 12.65
N GLY A 141 54.31 32.55 11.66
CA GLY A 141 55.62 33.21 11.59
C GLY A 141 56.80 32.51 12.27
N LEU A 142 57.61 31.84 11.46
CA LEU A 142 59.06 32.01 11.55
C LEU A 142 59.53 32.74 10.29
N VAL A 143 60.08 33.93 10.50
CA VAL A 143 60.72 34.78 9.50
C VAL A 143 62.18 34.34 9.40
N GLU A 144 62.63 34.08 8.17
CA GLU A 144 64.00 34.16 7.59
C GLU A 144 63.98 33.25 6.35
N GLY A 145 64.43 33.56 5.14
CA GLY A 145 65.19 34.64 4.53
C GLY A 145 65.82 34.04 3.25
N CYS A 146 65.76 34.77 2.13
CA CYS A 146 66.50 34.61 0.86
C CYS A 146 65.92 33.79 -0.34
N CYS A 147 65.76 34.55 -1.44
CA CYS A 147 65.90 34.24 -2.88
C CYS A 147 64.81 33.41 -3.61
N GLY A 148 64.02 34.07 -4.48
CA GLY A 148 63.03 33.45 -5.40
C GLY A 148 63.59 33.05 -6.77
N PRO A 149 62.82 33.02 -7.88
CA PRO A 149 61.36 32.80 -8.10
C PRO A 149 61.17 31.54 -9.04
N PRO A 150 60.02 31.16 -9.69
CA PRO A 150 59.04 32.01 -10.40
C PRO A 150 57.54 31.73 -10.13
N SER A 151 56.78 32.83 -10.16
CA SER A 151 55.52 33.03 -10.88
C SER A 151 54.72 31.79 -11.32
N LEU A 152 53.58 31.58 -10.65
CA LEU A 152 52.35 31.14 -11.32
C LEU A 152 51.18 32.01 -10.83
N ALA A 153 50.49 32.57 -11.83
CA ALA A 153 49.45 33.57 -11.68
C ALA A 153 48.33 33.10 -10.74
N VAL A 154 48.07 33.89 -9.69
CA VAL A 154 46.82 33.84 -8.96
C VAL A 154 45.74 34.37 -9.90
N VAL A 155 45.01 33.44 -10.51
CA VAL A 155 43.73 33.71 -11.13
C VAL A 155 42.84 34.35 -10.07
N LYS A 156 42.58 35.64 -10.22
CA LYS A 156 41.47 36.32 -9.54
C LYS A 156 40.20 35.58 -9.96
N LYS A 157 39.72 34.70 -9.10
CA LYS A 157 38.41 34.06 -9.28
C LYS A 157 37.38 35.14 -8.98
N GLU A 158 36.76 35.59 -10.06
CA GLU A 158 35.65 36.52 -10.10
C GLU A 158 34.53 36.10 -9.15
N ASP A 159 33.80 37.13 -8.72
CA ASP A 159 32.62 37.13 -7.87
C ASP A 159 31.84 35.81 -7.87
N CYS A 160 32.00 35.06 -6.78
CA CYS A 160 31.01 34.05 -6.41
C CYS A 160 29.71 34.82 -6.12
N PRO A 161 28.58 34.54 -6.80
CA PRO A 161 27.32 35.14 -6.44
C PRO A 161 27.09 34.83 -4.96
N LYS A 162 26.64 35.84 -4.20
CA LYS A 162 26.30 35.72 -2.78
C LYS A 162 25.14 34.74 -2.60
N GLU A 163 25.41 33.46 -2.82
CA GLU A 163 24.57 32.35 -2.44
C GLU A 163 24.49 32.45 -0.93
N LYS A 164 23.30 32.82 -0.44
CA LYS A 164 23.01 33.09 0.96
C LYS A 164 23.59 31.95 1.79
N GLN A 165 24.76 32.16 2.41
CA GLN A 165 25.33 31.22 3.36
C GLN A 165 24.26 31.00 4.42
N ARG A 166 23.62 29.84 4.37
CA ARG A 166 22.67 29.47 5.39
C ARG A 166 23.41 29.48 6.73
N PRO A 167 22.77 29.97 7.80
CA PRO A 167 23.38 29.90 9.12
C PRO A 167 23.80 28.45 9.39
N ILE A 168 25.02 28.27 9.89
CA ILE A 168 25.56 26.96 10.29
C ILE A 168 24.69 26.35 11.41
N ILE A 169 23.94 27.21 12.12
CA ILE A 169 23.01 26.84 13.17
C ILE A 169 21.60 26.66 12.57
N PRO A 170 20.94 25.52 12.85
CA PRO A 170 19.55 25.27 12.44
C PRO A 170 18.62 26.38 12.90
N VAL A 171 17.74 26.86 12.01
CA VAL A 171 16.75 27.89 12.39
C VAL A 171 15.62 27.22 13.15
N ILE A 172 15.39 27.66 14.39
CA ILE A 172 14.25 27.20 15.18
C ILE A 172 13.00 27.97 14.75
N ASP A 173 12.08 27.31 14.04
CA ASP A 173 10.74 27.80 13.78
C ASP A 173 9.93 27.95 15.08
N MET A 174 9.22 29.07 15.20
CA MET A 174 8.55 29.49 16.43
C MET A 174 7.04 29.58 16.19
N ARG A 175 6.25 28.88 17.00
CA ARG A 175 4.78 28.89 16.92
C ARG A 175 4.17 29.69 18.05
N GLN A 176 3.34 30.66 17.69
CA GLN A 176 2.62 31.49 18.64
C GLN A 176 1.34 30.80 19.13
N SER A 177 1.09 30.86 20.43
CA SER A 177 -0.14 30.36 21.06
C SER A 177 -0.53 31.23 22.26
N ALA A 178 -1.83 31.25 22.57
CA ALA A 178 -2.35 31.85 23.80
C ALA A 178 -2.51 30.76 24.86
N VAL A 179 -1.92 30.99 26.03
CA VAL A 179 -1.93 30.04 27.17
C VAL A 179 -2.71 30.66 28.30
N ASN A 180 -3.58 29.88 28.94
CA ASN A 180 -4.28 30.28 30.16
C ASN A 180 -3.88 29.35 31.31
N LEU A 181 -3.07 29.86 32.25
CA LEU A 181 -2.55 29.12 33.40
C LEU A 181 -3.54 28.97 34.55
N LYS A 182 -4.66 29.72 34.56
CA LYS A 182 -5.72 29.62 35.60
C LYS A 182 -6.90 28.76 35.17
N SER A 183 -6.85 28.22 33.95
CA SER A 183 -7.85 27.29 33.42
C SER A 183 -7.42 25.85 33.74
N ASP A 184 -8.35 25.02 34.18
CA ASP A 184 -8.12 23.57 34.34
C ASP A 184 -7.87 22.85 33.00
N ALA A 185 -8.14 23.53 31.88
CA ALA A 185 -7.84 23.02 30.56
C ALA A 185 -6.33 22.99 30.30
N LEU A 186 -5.80 21.80 30.00
CA LEU A 186 -4.44 21.61 29.53
C LEU A 186 -4.17 22.45 28.28
N CYS A 187 -3.19 23.34 28.36
CA CYS A 187 -2.78 24.12 27.21
C CYS A 187 -1.71 23.35 26.43
N ASN A 188 -2.14 22.76 25.31
CA ASN A 188 -1.26 22.01 24.42
C ASN A 188 -0.82 22.87 23.24
N VAL A 189 0.49 22.99 23.04
CA VAL A 189 1.07 23.55 21.82
C VAL A 189 1.71 22.42 21.05
N VAL A 190 1.19 22.17 19.84
CA VAL A 190 1.71 21.14 18.94
C VAL A 190 2.59 21.79 17.89
N ILE A 191 3.83 21.33 17.78
CA ILE A 191 4.79 21.77 16.78
C ILE A 191 5.23 20.56 15.98
N SER A 192 4.80 20.52 14.72
CA SER A 192 5.33 19.57 13.74
C SER A 192 6.42 20.28 12.93
N TYR A 193 7.63 19.75 13.00
CA TYR A 193 8.76 20.27 12.24
C TYR A 193 8.87 19.63 10.85
N GLU A 194 9.65 20.27 9.98
CA GLU A 194 10.03 19.72 8.68
C GLU A 194 10.69 18.34 8.79
N TYR A 195 11.24 17.96 9.95
CA TYR A 195 11.90 16.67 10.16
C TYR A 195 10.96 15.49 10.45
N GLY A 196 9.64 15.66 10.29
CA GLY A 196 8.64 14.64 10.62
C GLY A 196 8.49 14.35 12.12
N ILE A 197 9.01 15.22 12.98
CA ILE A 197 8.93 15.13 14.44
C ILE A 197 7.80 16.02 14.93
N THR A 198 6.88 15.46 15.73
CA THR A 198 5.81 16.24 16.37
C THR A 198 6.05 16.35 17.87
N TRP A 199 6.20 17.59 18.32
CA TRP A 199 6.38 17.96 19.71
C TRP A 199 5.06 18.47 20.28
N ASN A 200 4.62 17.91 21.40
CA ASN A 200 3.49 18.43 22.18
C ASN A 200 4.03 19.02 23.47
N MET A 201 3.74 20.29 23.68
CA MET A 201 4.17 21.03 24.86
C MET A 201 2.96 21.35 25.71
N GLN A 202 3.03 21.01 26.98
CA GLN A 202 1.95 21.16 27.94
C GLN A 202 2.42 22.03 29.10
N PHE A 203 1.70 23.11 29.34
CA PHE A 203 1.95 24.01 30.48
C PHE A 203 1.08 23.57 31.65
N THR A 204 1.71 23.24 32.78
CA THR A 204 1.03 22.78 34.00
C THR A 204 1.34 23.76 35.14
N PRO A 205 0.34 24.47 35.69
CA PRO A 205 0.55 25.32 36.86
C PRO A 205 0.88 24.45 38.09
N GLN A 206 1.85 24.90 38.89
CA GLN A 206 2.26 24.25 40.14
C GLN A 206 1.85 25.11 41.35
N GLN A 207 1.73 24.49 42.53
CA GLN A 207 1.23 25.15 43.75
C GLN A 207 2.13 26.31 44.24
N ASP A 208 3.43 26.28 43.91
CA ASP A 208 4.44 27.22 44.42
C ASP A 208 4.73 28.42 43.50
N SER A 209 3.72 28.93 42.78
CA SER A 209 3.89 30.06 41.84
C SER A 209 4.89 29.80 40.69
N HIS A 210 4.97 28.54 40.28
CA HIS A 210 5.76 28.11 39.14
C HIS A 210 4.88 27.45 38.09
N CYS A 211 5.29 27.53 36.83
CA CYS A 211 4.73 26.71 35.75
C CYS A 211 5.75 25.65 35.34
N GLU A 212 5.31 24.40 35.32
CA GLU A 212 6.05 23.31 34.70
C GLU A 212 5.71 23.26 33.21
N LEU A 213 6.72 23.05 32.37
CA LEU A 213 6.52 22.71 30.97
C LEU A 213 6.85 21.23 30.79
N THR A 214 5.87 20.47 30.36
CA THR A 214 6.04 19.08 29.95
C THR A 214 6.17 19.04 28.45
N ILE A 215 7.30 18.54 27.95
CA ILE A 215 7.53 18.38 26.51
C ILE A 215 7.40 16.90 26.21
N SER A 216 6.46 16.52 25.37
CA SER A 216 6.38 15.18 24.83
C SER A 216 6.67 15.19 23.33
N CYS A 217 7.30 14.13 22.86
CA CYS A 217 7.51 13.93 21.44
C CYS A 217 6.78 12.68 20.98
N ARG A 218 6.15 12.79 19.80
CA ARG A 218 5.72 11.65 19.00
C ARG A 218 6.51 11.65 17.70
N THR A 219 7.31 10.59 17.51
CA THR A 219 7.87 10.25 16.20
C THR A 219 6.88 9.38 15.43
N ALA A 220 7.02 9.29 14.11
CA ALA A 220 6.29 8.29 13.33
C ALA A 220 6.57 6.88 13.90
N GLU A 221 5.60 5.97 13.87
CA GLU A 221 5.73 4.63 14.46
C GLU A 221 6.93 3.84 13.91
N GLU A 222 7.36 4.18 12.70
CA GLU A 222 8.44 3.56 11.94
C GLU A 222 9.82 4.18 12.23
N CYS A 223 9.87 5.29 12.98
CA CYS A 223 11.12 6.03 13.21
C CYS A 223 12.00 5.28 14.23
N PRO A 224 13.19 4.80 13.84
CA PRO A 224 14.12 4.19 14.78
C PRO A 224 14.59 5.20 15.83
N GLN A 225 15.22 4.71 16.90
CA GLN A 225 15.83 5.55 17.92
C GLN A 225 16.72 6.60 17.25
N PHE A 226 16.40 7.87 17.51
CA PHE A 226 17.17 9.01 17.07
C PHE A 226 17.82 9.64 18.30
N GLU A 227 19.11 9.96 18.24
CA GLU A 227 19.81 10.65 19.32
C GLU A 227 20.33 12.01 18.84
N GLY A 228 20.13 13.06 19.64
CA GLY A 228 20.68 14.37 19.31
C GLY A 228 20.47 15.43 20.38
N ASN A 229 21.05 16.60 20.13
CA ASN A 229 20.91 17.76 21.01
C ASN A 229 19.88 18.72 20.42
N PHE A 230 18.88 19.06 21.21
CA PHE A 230 17.83 19.99 20.80
C PHE A 230 17.87 21.24 21.65
N GLN A 231 17.51 22.36 21.06
CA GLN A 231 17.32 23.61 21.77
C GLN A 231 15.83 23.95 21.78
N LEU A 232 15.28 24.06 22.98
CA LEU A 232 13.98 24.66 23.22
C LEU A 232 14.16 26.18 23.36
N ARG A 233 13.32 26.92 22.66
CA ARG A 233 13.15 28.35 22.81
C ARG A 233 11.71 28.67 23.13
N LEU A 234 11.50 29.46 24.18
CA LEU A 234 10.20 29.95 24.62
C LEU A 234 10.27 31.46 24.79
N ASP A 235 9.49 32.18 24.01
CA ASP A 235 9.35 33.63 24.05
C ASP A 235 7.98 33.96 24.65
N VAL A 236 7.92 34.59 25.82
CA VAL A 236 6.67 35.12 26.39
C VAL A 236 6.51 36.57 25.93
N ILE A 237 5.41 36.88 25.24
CA ILE A 237 5.17 38.18 24.62
C ILE A 237 4.23 38.98 25.52
N ARG A 238 4.64 40.21 25.83
CA ARG A 238 3.78 41.18 26.48
C ARG A 238 2.80 41.78 25.46
N PRO A 239 1.47 41.75 25.72
CA PRO A 239 0.48 42.21 24.74
C PRO A 239 0.61 43.69 24.38
N GLU A 240 0.93 44.55 25.35
CA GLU A 240 0.83 46.01 25.24
C GLU A 240 1.92 46.62 24.35
N ASP A 241 3.17 46.15 24.50
CA ASP A 241 4.35 46.73 23.84
C ASP A 241 5.11 45.73 22.96
N GLN A 242 4.62 44.49 22.85
CA GLN A 242 5.27 43.39 22.13
C GLN A 242 6.68 43.07 22.64
N SER A 243 7.04 43.48 23.86
CA SER A 243 8.29 43.08 24.49
C SER A 243 8.31 41.56 24.72
N VAL A 244 9.51 40.97 24.69
CA VAL A 244 9.69 39.52 24.69
C VAL A 244 10.59 39.11 25.84
N PHE A 245 10.09 38.22 26.69
CA PHE A 245 10.89 37.49 27.68
C PHE A 245 11.30 36.13 27.08
N THR A 246 12.60 35.92 26.87
CA THR A 246 13.11 34.72 26.18
C THR A 246 13.74 33.74 27.16
N ILE A 247 13.29 32.49 27.10
CA ILE A 247 13.85 31.34 27.80
C ILE A 247 14.46 30.40 26.76
N ARG A 248 15.70 29.96 26.99
CA ARG A 248 16.39 28.96 26.16
C ARG A 248 16.82 27.81 27.03
N LYS A 249 16.53 26.59 26.60
CA LYS A 249 16.93 25.36 27.29
C LYS A 249 17.55 24.38 26.30
N SER A 250 18.81 24.03 26.54
CA SER A 250 19.49 22.96 25.81
C SER A 250 19.05 21.62 26.38
N LEU A 251 18.66 20.71 25.49
CA LEU A 251 18.19 19.36 25.77
C LEU A 251 19.21 18.41 25.12
N LYS A 252 20.22 18.03 25.89
CA LYS A 252 21.38 17.26 25.39
C LYS A 252 21.14 15.76 25.46
N GLY A 253 21.70 15.03 24.49
CA GLY A 253 21.69 13.56 24.47
C GLY A 253 20.27 12.97 24.49
N LEU A 254 19.32 13.63 23.81
CA LEU A 254 17.96 13.12 23.77
C LEU A 254 17.88 11.90 22.87
N THR A 255 17.69 10.72 23.45
CA THR A 255 17.33 9.51 22.72
C THR A 255 15.82 9.42 22.58
N MET A 256 15.31 9.75 21.40
CA MET A 256 13.89 9.75 21.09
C MET A 256 13.41 8.33 20.79
N ARG A 257 12.43 7.86 21.58
CA ARG A 257 11.66 6.63 21.36
C ARG A 257 10.20 6.99 21.12
N ARG A 258 9.40 6.01 20.65
CA ARG A 258 7.98 6.12 20.23
C ARG A 258 7.14 7.12 21.05
N PHE A 259 7.40 7.21 22.36
CA PHE A 259 6.96 8.29 23.22
C PHE A 259 8.07 8.67 24.20
N PHE A 260 8.29 9.97 24.40
CA PHE A 260 9.23 10.49 25.40
C PHE A 260 8.65 11.73 26.05
N VAL A 261 8.88 11.90 27.36
CA VAL A 261 8.43 13.05 28.15
C VAL A 261 9.63 13.66 28.86
N ILE A 262 9.85 14.94 28.63
CA ILE A 262 10.85 15.75 29.34
C ILE A 262 10.08 16.62 30.32
N PRO A 263 10.06 16.28 31.63
CA PRO A 263 9.67 17.24 32.63
C PRO A 263 10.75 18.32 32.68
N THR A 264 10.35 19.58 32.48
CA THR A 264 11.23 20.71 32.71
C THR A 264 10.78 21.39 34.00
N PRO A 265 11.30 20.96 35.17
CA PRO A 265 10.90 21.55 36.43
C PRO A 265 11.22 23.05 36.43
N THR A 266 10.26 23.83 36.95
CA THR A 266 10.37 25.27 37.23
C THR A 266 11.01 26.10 36.11
N MET A 267 10.42 26.09 34.92
CA MET A 267 10.91 26.94 33.83
C MET A 267 10.50 28.40 33.95
N ILE A 268 9.37 28.67 34.60
CA ILE A 268 8.71 29.98 34.59
C ILE A 268 8.25 30.32 36.00
N ASP A 269 8.74 31.43 36.54
CA ASP A 269 8.17 32.06 37.73
C ASP A 269 6.95 32.88 37.32
N THR A 270 5.76 32.44 37.75
CA THR A 270 4.51 33.11 37.37
C THR A 270 4.36 34.46 38.06
N THR A 271 4.93 34.61 39.26
CA THR A 271 4.92 35.87 40.01
C THR A 271 5.77 36.93 39.31
N GLU A 272 6.95 36.52 38.81
CA GLU A 272 7.81 37.40 38.03
C GLU A 272 7.12 37.85 36.73
N LEU A 273 6.45 36.94 36.02
CA LEU A 273 5.71 37.29 34.80
C LEU A 273 4.53 38.22 35.08
N GLU A 274 3.77 38.02 36.17
CA GLU A 274 2.68 38.93 36.57
C GLU A 274 3.23 40.32 36.91
N ASN A 275 4.28 40.39 37.73
CA ASN A 275 4.90 41.66 38.13
C ASN A 275 5.48 42.44 36.95
N LYS A 276 6.01 41.72 35.95
CA LYS A 276 6.51 42.29 34.71
C LYS A 276 5.43 42.45 33.63
N GLY A 277 4.16 42.18 33.91
CA GLY A 277 3.05 42.37 32.97
C GLY A 277 3.03 41.40 31.78
N PHE A 278 3.77 40.29 31.82
CA PHE A 278 3.72 39.23 30.80
C PHE A 278 2.59 38.22 31.03
N LEU A 279 2.10 38.12 32.28
CA LEU A 279 0.94 37.32 32.66
C LEU A 279 -0.18 38.24 33.15
N THR A 280 -1.35 38.14 32.53
CA THR A 280 -2.53 38.92 32.94
C THR A 280 -3.09 38.42 34.27
N LYS A 281 -3.87 39.26 34.97
CA LYS A 281 -4.57 38.86 36.21
C LYS A 281 -5.51 37.67 36.02
N GLU A 282 -6.00 37.44 34.80
CA GLU A 282 -6.82 36.29 34.43
C GLU A 282 -6.00 35.01 34.17
N GLY A 283 -4.67 35.07 34.28
CA GLY A 283 -3.78 33.93 34.01
C GLY A 283 -3.48 33.70 32.52
N LYS A 284 -3.83 34.66 31.65
CA LYS A 284 -3.55 34.56 30.20
C LYS A 284 -2.19 35.15 29.86
N MET A 285 -1.43 34.46 29.02
CA MET A 285 -0.19 34.95 28.41
C MET A 285 -0.12 34.53 26.93
N THR A 286 0.65 35.28 26.14
CA THR A 286 0.97 34.90 24.76
C THR A 286 2.38 34.35 24.72
N VAL A 287 2.56 33.16 24.15
CA VAL A 287 3.88 32.53 24.02
C VAL A 287 4.18 32.25 22.56
N ARG A 288 5.46 32.33 22.17
CA ARG A 288 5.99 31.63 21.00
C ARG A 288 6.94 30.56 21.47
N VAL A 289 6.74 29.34 21.01
CA VAL A 289 7.61 28.23 21.39
C VAL A 289 8.13 27.53 20.15
N GLY A 290 9.36 27.05 20.24
CA GLY A 290 10.05 26.36 19.16
C GLY A 290 11.05 25.38 19.74
N ILE A 291 11.21 24.23 19.10
CA ILE A 291 12.18 23.22 19.48
C ILE A 291 12.81 22.67 18.21
N GLY A 292 14.12 22.79 18.09
CA GLY A 292 14.84 22.34 16.91
C GLY A 292 16.20 21.78 17.28
N PRO A 293 16.90 21.18 16.30
CA PRO A 293 18.28 20.75 16.48
C PRO A 293 19.15 21.91 16.99
N GLU A 294 19.95 21.68 18.01
CA GLU A 294 20.88 22.68 18.56
C GLU A 294 22.13 22.83 17.67
N ASP A 295 22.49 21.77 16.95
CA ASP A 295 23.68 21.69 16.13
C ASP A 295 23.40 21.04 14.77
N ALA A 296 24.28 21.30 13.80
CA ALA A 296 24.16 20.82 12.43
C ALA A 296 24.25 19.28 12.31
N GLN A 297 24.94 18.59 13.22
CA GLN A 297 25.03 17.12 13.20
C GLN A 297 23.67 16.52 13.57
N THR A 298 23.04 17.05 14.61
CA THR A 298 21.68 16.69 15.02
C THR A 298 20.69 16.95 13.89
N GLU A 299 20.76 18.11 13.23
CA GLU A 299 19.89 18.43 12.09
C GLU A 299 20.09 17.45 10.93
N ARG A 300 21.34 17.19 10.55
CA ARG A 300 21.68 16.23 9.50
C ARG A 300 21.14 14.84 9.82
N HIS A 301 21.31 14.38 11.06
CA HIS A 301 20.81 13.08 11.47
C HIS A 301 19.27 13.01 11.38
N CYS A 302 18.57 14.10 11.74
CA CYS A 302 17.10 14.19 11.62
C CYS A 302 16.68 14.04 10.15
N LEU A 303 17.30 14.82 9.26
CA LEU A 303 17.03 14.80 7.81
C LEU A 303 17.30 13.42 7.18
N LEU A 304 18.43 12.78 7.50
CA LEU A 304 18.75 11.45 6.99
C LEU A 304 17.76 10.38 7.47
N THR A 305 17.27 10.51 8.70
CA THR A 305 16.29 9.58 9.27
C THR A 305 14.95 9.71 8.57
N GLU A 306 14.47 10.94 8.41
CA GLU A 306 13.23 11.23 7.68
C GLU A 306 13.31 10.78 6.22
N GLN A 307 14.41 11.10 5.52
CA GLN A 307 14.69 10.65 4.17
C GLN A 307 14.56 9.13 4.03
N LYS A 308 15.16 8.38 4.97
CA LYS A 308 15.10 6.92 4.98
C LYS A 308 13.66 6.40 5.12
N LEU A 309 12.87 6.98 6.02
CA LEU A 309 11.48 6.59 6.24
C LEU A 309 10.61 6.89 5.02
N LEU A 310 10.78 8.07 4.43
CA LEU A 310 10.05 8.46 3.23
C LEU A 310 10.42 7.58 2.05
N GLN A 311 11.70 7.22 1.90
CA GLN A 311 12.12 6.27 0.87
C GLN A 311 11.48 4.91 1.07
N GLN A 312 11.45 4.37 2.30
CA GLN A 312 10.76 3.12 2.60
C GLN A 312 9.26 3.17 2.26
N ARG A 313 8.61 4.30 2.54
CA ARG A 313 7.19 4.50 2.21
C ARG A 313 6.97 4.61 0.70
N ILE A 314 7.86 5.30 -0.02
CA ILE A 314 7.85 5.36 -1.48
C ILE A 314 7.98 3.94 -2.04
N ASP A 315 8.95 3.17 -1.56
CA ASP A 315 9.19 1.79 -2.03
C ASP A 315 7.95 0.91 -1.78
N ALA A 316 7.33 1.02 -0.59
CA ALA A 316 6.11 0.30 -0.27
C ALA A 316 4.92 0.70 -1.17
N LEU A 317 4.72 2.00 -1.42
CA LEU A 317 3.68 2.49 -2.33
C LEU A 317 3.94 2.08 -3.77
N GLN A 318 5.20 2.08 -4.22
CA GLN A 318 5.59 1.58 -5.53
C GLN A 318 5.34 0.08 -5.66
N ASP A 319 5.60 -0.70 -4.61
CA ASP A 319 5.29 -2.13 -4.60
C ASP A 319 3.79 -2.39 -4.59
N GLN A 320 2.99 -1.58 -3.89
CA GLN A 320 1.53 -1.62 -3.98
C GLN A 320 1.04 -1.31 -5.40
N LEU A 321 1.59 -0.27 -6.05
CA LEU A 321 1.27 0.10 -7.42
C LEU A 321 1.70 -0.97 -8.44
N LYS A 322 2.85 -1.63 -8.20
CA LYS A 322 3.27 -2.77 -9.02
C LYS A 322 2.28 -3.92 -8.86
N ARG A 323 1.90 -4.25 -7.63
CA ARG A 323 1.00 -5.37 -7.29
C ARG A 323 -0.43 -5.17 -7.82
N SER A 324 -0.95 -3.95 -7.87
CA SER A 324 -2.30 -3.68 -8.39
C SER A 324 -2.49 -4.08 -9.85
N ASN A 325 -1.40 -4.07 -10.65
CA ASN A 325 -1.45 -4.48 -12.05
C ASN A 325 -1.39 -6.01 -12.24
N PHE A 326 -1.29 -6.79 -11.16
CA PHE A 326 -1.29 -8.24 -11.20
C PHE A 326 -2.61 -8.79 -10.66
N THR A 327 -3.08 -9.87 -11.26
CA THR A 327 -4.09 -10.72 -10.63
C THR A 327 -3.40 -11.52 -9.53
N ILE A 328 -3.75 -11.26 -8.27
CA ILE A 328 -3.08 -11.86 -7.10
C ILE A 328 -3.84 -13.08 -6.60
N GLY A 329 -3.11 -14.14 -6.30
CA GLY A 329 -3.60 -15.30 -5.56
C GLY A 329 -2.73 -15.62 -4.36
N THR A 330 -3.27 -16.44 -3.46
CA THR A 330 -2.57 -16.89 -2.26
C THR A 330 -2.68 -18.41 -2.10
N LEU A 331 -1.64 -18.98 -1.50
CA LEU A 331 -1.59 -20.36 -1.05
C LEU A 331 -1.31 -20.34 0.45
N SER A 332 -2.24 -20.89 1.23
CA SER A 332 -2.08 -21.07 2.67
C SER A 332 -2.17 -22.55 3.01
N ILE A 333 -1.14 -23.04 3.70
CA ILE A 333 -1.03 -24.43 4.13
C ILE A 333 -1.04 -24.41 5.66
N ALA A 334 -2.12 -24.92 6.26
CA ALA A 334 -2.33 -24.82 7.71
C ALA A 334 -1.31 -25.63 8.52
N ASP A 335 -1.00 -26.85 8.06
CA ASP A 335 0.05 -27.68 8.62
C ASP A 335 0.91 -28.26 7.49
N TYR A 336 2.06 -27.63 7.28
CA TYR A 336 3.04 -28.00 6.26
C TYR A 336 3.54 -29.44 6.42
N PHE A 337 3.51 -30.00 7.63
CA PHE A 337 4.00 -31.34 7.91
C PHE A 337 2.91 -32.42 7.83
N ALA A 338 1.63 -32.04 7.82
CA ALA A 338 0.52 -33.00 7.84
C ALA A 338 0.18 -33.58 6.45
N GLU A 339 0.50 -32.89 5.36
CA GLU A 339 0.15 -33.34 4.01
C GLU A 339 1.19 -34.33 3.45
N THR A 340 0.75 -35.56 3.24
CA THR A 340 1.61 -36.71 2.87
C THR A 340 2.07 -36.71 1.42
N ASP A 341 1.34 -36.03 0.52
CA ASP A 341 1.53 -36.14 -0.93
C ASP A 341 2.53 -35.09 -1.47
N GLY A 342 2.92 -34.14 -0.63
CA GLY A 342 3.93 -33.12 -0.93
C GLY A 342 3.59 -32.19 -2.10
N GLN A 343 2.31 -32.13 -2.50
CA GLN A 343 1.83 -31.30 -3.58
C GLN A 343 0.72 -30.38 -3.10
N PHE A 344 1.04 -29.10 -2.98
CA PHE A 344 0.05 -28.09 -2.60
C PHE A 344 -0.28 -27.24 -3.83
N HIS A 345 -1.54 -26.82 -3.93
CA HIS A 345 -1.98 -25.96 -5.00
C HIS A 345 -2.91 -24.87 -4.46
N SER A 346 -2.73 -23.66 -4.97
CA SER A 346 -3.62 -22.55 -4.66
C SER A 346 -4.98 -22.76 -5.31
N LYS A 347 -5.99 -22.03 -4.81
CA LYS A 347 -7.19 -21.80 -5.60
C LYS A 347 -6.78 -21.09 -6.92
N PRO A 348 -7.42 -21.44 -8.05
CA PRO A 348 -7.15 -20.76 -9.31
C PRO A 348 -7.63 -19.31 -9.24
N VAL A 349 -6.83 -18.39 -9.75
CA VAL A 349 -7.21 -16.99 -9.96
C VAL A 349 -7.55 -16.74 -11.43
N LEU A 350 -8.50 -15.85 -11.67
CA LEU A 350 -8.96 -15.47 -13.00
C LEU A 350 -8.38 -14.11 -13.37
N THR A 351 -7.59 -14.05 -14.44
CA THR A 351 -7.09 -12.79 -14.99
C THR A 351 -8.20 -12.06 -15.75
N PRO A 352 -8.07 -10.74 -16.02
CA PRO A 352 -9.02 -10.00 -16.84
C PRO A 352 -9.27 -10.58 -18.23
N ASN A 353 -8.31 -11.33 -18.78
CA ASN A 353 -8.42 -11.99 -20.08
C ASN A 353 -9.17 -13.34 -20.01
N GLY A 354 -9.65 -13.74 -18.82
CA GLY A 354 -10.37 -14.99 -18.60
C GLY A 354 -9.47 -16.21 -18.40
N SER A 355 -8.14 -16.04 -18.41
CA SER A 355 -7.20 -17.13 -18.12
C SER A 355 -7.23 -17.49 -16.65
N ARG A 356 -7.15 -18.80 -16.37
CA ARG A 356 -7.05 -19.32 -15.00
C ARG A 356 -5.58 -19.60 -14.66
N TRP A 357 -5.12 -19.19 -13.50
CA TRP A 357 -3.75 -19.40 -13.05
C TRP A 357 -3.71 -19.99 -11.64
N THR A 358 -2.81 -20.93 -11.39
CA THR A 358 -2.64 -21.59 -10.09
C THR A 358 -1.17 -21.64 -9.71
N LEU A 359 -0.87 -21.36 -8.44
CA LEU A 359 0.43 -21.65 -7.85
C LEU A 359 0.43 -23.09 -7.33
N ARG A 360 1.49 -23.83 -7.65
CA ARG A 360 1.76 -25.17 -7.14
C ARG A 360 3.06 -25.13 -6.36
N LEU A 361 3.01 -25.63 -5.14
CA LEU A 361 4.18 -25.93 -4.35
C LEU A 361 4.47 -27.42 -4.51
N LYS A 362 5.62 -27.74 -5.09
CA LYS A 362 6.08 -29.12 -5.16
C LYS A 362 7.15 -29.30 -4.09
N LEU A 363 6.79 -29.99 -3.01
CA LEU A 363 7.79 -30.74 -2.27
C LEU A 363 8.19 -31.87 -3.20
N ASN A 364 9.44 -31.86 -3.67
CA ASN A 364 9.90 -32.72 -4.77
C ASN A 364 9.42 -34.18 -4.59
N GLN A 365 8.46 -34.58 -5.43
CA GLN A 365 7.62 -35.79 -5.29
C GLN A 365 8.41 -37.11 -5.33
N GLY A 366 7.85 -38.10 -4.63
CA GLY A 366 8.19 -39.52 -4.76
C GLY A 366 9.15 -40.04 -3.70
N GLY A 367 8.60 -40.66 -2.64
CA GLY A 367 9.33 -41.46 -1.66
C GLY A 367 10.31 -40.68 -0.78
N ASN A 368 10.41 -41.09 0.49
CA ASN A 368 11.33 -40.54 1.49
C ASN A 368 12.80 -40.72 1.04
N ASN A 369 13.36 -39.76 0.30
CA ASN A 369 14.74 -39.81 -0.20
C ASN A 369 15.58 -38.75 0.54
N SER A 370 16.56 -39.22 1.33
CA SER A 370 17.37 -38.45 2.28
C SER A 370 18.33 -37.44 1.66
N ASN A 371 18.42 -37.36 0.33
CA ASN A 371 19.39 -36.54 -0.39
C ASN A 371 18.83 -35.21 -0.94
N ARG A 372 17.60 -34.82 -0.63
CA ARG A 372 16.97 -33.62 -1.21
C ARG A 372 16.86 -32.46 -0.22
N THR A 373 17.36 -31.30 -0.63
CA THR A 373 17.52 -30.11 0.22
C THR A 373 16.60 -28.94 -0.15
N HIS A 374 15.81 -28.99 -1.24
CA HIS A 374 15.07 -27.82 -1.74
C HIS A 374 13.59 -28.08 -2.04
N VAL A 375 12.79 -27.03 -1.87
CA VAL A 375 11.38 -26.91 -2.23
C VAL A 375 11.25 -26.16 -3.56
N GLY A 376 10.39 -26.66 -4.45
CA GLY A 376 10.15 -26.07 -5.77
C GLY A 376 8.77 -25.41 -5.87
N VAL A 377 8.68 -24.36 -6.69
CA VAL A 377 7.41 -23.67 -6.97
C VAL A 377 7.13 -23.70 -8.47
N GLN A 378 5.85 -23.74 -8.82
CA GLN A 378 5.41 -23.70 -10.20
C GLN A 378 4.15 -22.86 -10.33
N ILE A 379 4.16 -21.83 -11.18
CA ILE A 379 2.94 -21.13 -11.60
C ILE A 379 2.46 -21.75 -12.91
N VAL A 380 1.18 -22.10 -12.98
CA VAL A 380 0.60 -22.82 -14.13
C VAL A 380 -0.67 -22.12 -14.61
N LYS A 381 -0.73 -21.86 -15.91
CA LYS A 381 -1.94 -21.48 -16.63
C LYS A 381 -2.82 -22.71 -16.88
N CYS A 382 -4.08 -22.62 -16.49
CA CYS A 382 -5.07 -23.67 -16.66
C CYS A 382 -5.87 -23.42 -17.94
N GLY A 383 -5.48 -24.07 -19.03
CA GLY A 383 -6.19 -24.00 -20.31
C GLY A 383 -5.25 -24.09 -21.51
N PRO A 384 -5.77 -24.27 -22.73
CA PRO A 384 -4.98 -24.20 -23.94
C PRO A 384 -4.63 -22.74 -24.28
N ASN A 385 -3.46 -22.54 -24.90
CA ASN A 385 -2.86 -21.29 -25.41
C ASN A 385 -1.86 -20.62 -24.46
N SER A 386 -0.63 -20.48 -24.94
CA SER A 386 0.40 -19.67 -24.33
C SER A 386 0.08 -18.19 -24.45
N THR A 387 0.37 -17.45 -23.39
CA THR A 387 0.19 -16.00 -23.35
C THR A 387 1.42 -15.38 -22.72
N LYS A 388 1.85 -14.25 -23.29
CA LYS A 388 2.96 -13.50 -22.72
C LYS A 388 2.49 -12.94 -21.38
N HIS A 389 3.26 -13.18 -20.33
CA HIS A 389 2.89 -12.77 -19.00
C HIS A 389 4.11 -12.37 -18.19
N GLU A 390 3.88 -11.53 -17.18
CA GLU A 390 4.77 -11.31 -16.07
C GLU A 390 4.21 -12.03 -14.84
N PHE A 391 5.10 -12.52 -13.99
CA PHE A 391 4.70 -13.20 -12.77
C PHE A 391 5.61 -12.84 -11.60
N PHE A 392 5.09 -13.05 -10.40
CA PHE A 392 5.91 -13.19 -9.20
C PHE A 392 5.34 -14.28 -8.28
N VAL A 393 6.24 -14.91 -7.52
CA VAL A 393 5.94 -15.77 -6.37
C VAL A 393 6.63 -15.13 -5.18
N GLU A 394 5.91 -14.98 -4.07
CA GLU A 394 6.46 -14.50 -2.81
C GLU A 394 6.16 -15.46 -1.67
N LEU A 395 7.19 -15.73 -0.87
CA LEU A 395 7.09 -16.48 0.37
C LEU A 395 7.26 -15.49 1.52
N VAL A 396 6.21 -15.35 2.34
CA VAL A 396 6.17 -14.38 3.45
C VAL A 396 6.86 -14.98 4.67
N HIS A 397 7.71 -14.19 5.35
CA HIS A 397 8.42 -14.65 6.54
C HIS A 397 7.45 -14.87 7.71
N GLY A 398 7.65 -15.94 8.49
CA GLY A 398 6.67 -16.40 9.49
C GLY A 398 6.44 -15.45 10.66
N THR A 399 7.48 -14.71 11.07
CA THR A 399 7.45 -13.82 12.26
C THR A 399 7.83 -12.37 11.99
N ARG A 400 8.48 -12.06 10.86
CA ARG A 400 9.00 -10.72 10.55
C ARG A 400 8.21 -10.11 9.40
N ALA A 401 7.28 -9.21 9.75
CA ALA A 401 6.54 -8.45 8.76
C ALA A 401 7.49 -7.68 7.81
N GLY A 402 7.18 -7.72 6.51
CA GLY A 402 7.98 -7.03 5.48
C GLY A 402 9.18 -7.81 4.94
N ILE A 403 9.51 -8.99 5.50
CA ILE A 403 10.52 -9.88 4.92
C ILE A 403 9.81 -10.94 4.06
N SER A 404 10.22 -11.05 2.80
CA SER A 404 9.73 -12.09 1.89
C SER A 404 10.83 -12.56 0.96
N LEU A 405 10.83 -13.84 0.61
CA LEU A 405 11.61 -14.37 -0.50
C LEU A 405 10.79 -14.26 -1.78
N ARG A 406 11.32 -13.64 -2.83
CA ARG A 406 10.58 -13.37 -4.07
C ARG A 406 11.29 -13.92 -5.31
N LEU A 407 10.53 -14.60 -6.15
CA LEU A 407 10.87 -14.95 -7.53
C LEU A 407 9.99 -14.11 -8.45
N ALA A 408 10.55 -13.50 -9.48
CA ALA A 408 9.79 -12.74 -10.47
C ALA A 408 10.42 -12.87 -11.86
N GLY A 409 9.59 -12.74 -12.90
CA GLY A 409 10.05 -12.84 -14.28
C GLY A 409 8.94 -12.61 -15.29
N SER A 410 9.27 -12.84 -16.56
CA SER A 410 8.34 -12.79 -17.69
C SER A 410 8.53 -13.99 -18.60
N GLY A 411 7.46 -14.51 -19.19
CA GLY A 411 7.53 -15.68 -20.07
C GLY A 411 6.42 -15.73 -21.12
N LEU A 412 6.63 -16.58 -22.12
CA LEU A 412 5.65 -16.96 -23.15
C LEU A 412 5.37 -18.48 -23.06
N VAL A 413 5.10 -18.95 -21.85
CA VAL A 413 4.94 -20.39 -21.54
C VAL A 413 3.73 -20.60 -20.63
N ASP A 414 3.09 -21.76 -20.73
CA ASP A 414 1.90 -22.09 -19.92
C ASP A 414 2.23 -22.44 -18.47
N ALA A 415 3.51 -22.67 -18.17
CA ALA A 415 3.98 -22.92 -16.83
C ALA A 415 5.39 -22.37 -16.64
N VAL A 416 5.63 -21.79 -15.47
CA VAL A 416 6.97 -21.41 -15.01
C VAL A 416 7.27 -22.21 -13.77
N GLU A 417 8.42 -22.91 -13.76
CA GLU A 417 8.85 -23.77 -12.67
C GLU A 417 10.23 -23.34 -12.18
N GLU A 418 10.36 -23.18 -10.86
CA GLU A 418 11.64 -22.99 -10.17
C GLU A 418 11.84 -24.14 -9.18
N PRO A 419 12.58 -25.19 -9.56
CA PRO A 419 12.73 -26.41 -8.77
C PRO A 419 13.60 -26.23 -7.52
N ARG A 420 14.36 -25.12 -7.40
CA ARG A 420 15.23 -24.83 -6.26
C ARG A 420 14.90 -23.48 -5.63
N PHE A 421 13.61 -23.19 -5.45
CA PHE A 421 13.13 -21.91 -4.94
C PHE A 421 13.66 -21.59 -3.53
N ILE A 422 13.65 -22.56 -2.61
CA ILE A 422 14.19 -22.38 -1.26
C ILE A 422 14.73 -23.70 -0.70
N GLU A 423 15.77 -23.62 0.12
CA GLU A 423 16.24 -24.76 0.91
C GLU A 423 15.18 -25.16 1.94
N LYS A 424 14.86 -26.44 2.01
CA LYS A 424 13.84 -27.01 2.91
C LYS A 424 14.11 -26.63 4.37
N LYS A 425 15.36 -26.80 4.81
CA LYS A 425 15.78 -26.46 6.17
C LYS A 425 15.49 -24.99 6.49
N ARG A 426 15.84 -24.09 5.58
CA ARG A 426 15.60 -22.65 5.73
C ARG A 426 14.11 -22.31 5.75
N LEU A 427 13.30 -22.95 4.91
CA LEU A 427 11.84 -22.77 4.94
C LEU A 427 11.26 -23.16 6.30
N GLU A 428 11.67 -24.31 6.84
CA GLU A 428 11.20 -24.84 8.12
C GLU A 428 11.64 -23.98 9.32
N GLU A 429 12.84 -23.39 9.26
CA GLU A 429 13.40 -22.57 10.35
C GLU A 429 12.91 -21.10 10.33
N GLU A 430 12.72 -20.50 9.15
CA GLU A 430 12.51 -19.05 9.02
C GLU A 430 11.10 -18.64 8.53
N PHE A 431 10.45 -19.47 7.72
CA PHE A 431 9.27 -19.05 6.94
C PHE A 431 7.95 -19.67 7.40
N LEU A 432 7.97 -20.66 8.29
CA LEU A 432 6.76 -21.20 8.88
C LEU A 432 6.21 -20.25 9.97
N VAL A 433 4.96 -19.83 9.81
CA VAL A 433 4.18 -19.13 10.82
C VAL A 433 3.80 -20.14 11.91
N ASP A 434 4.05 -19.78 13.17
CA ASP A 434 3.83 -20.65 14.34
C ASP A 434 4.52 -22.03 14.24
N GLY A 435 5.58 -22.11 13.43
CA GLY A 435 6.36 -23.34 13.21
C GLY A 435 5.66 -24.43 12.40
N LYS A 436 4.48 -24.17 11.80
CA LYS A 436 3.75 -25.18 11.01
C LYS A 436 3.02 -24.64 9.78
N ARG A 437 2.57 -23.39 9.80
CA ARG A 437 1.75 -22.82 8.74
C ARG A 437 2.62 -22.13 7.69
N LEU A 438 2.37 -22.38 6.41
CA LEU A 438 3.06 -21.71 5.30
C LEU A 438 2.11 -20.75 4.58
N GLU A 439 2.58 -19.54 4.29
CA GLU A 439 1.85 -18.55 3.52
C GLU A 439 2.66 -18.07 2.32
N MET A 440 2.07 -18.19 1.14
CA MET A 440 2.67 -17.74 -0.12
C MET A 440 1.68 -16.87 -0.91
N GLY A 441 2.21 -15.84 -1.53
CA GLY A 441 1.53 -15.02 -2.52
C GLY A 441 2.06 -15.32 -3.92
N PHE A 442 1.22 -15.11 -4.92
CA PHE A 442 1.69 -15.02 -6.31
C PHE A 442 0.85 -14.00 -7.06
N GLY A 443 1.41 -13.45 -8.12
CA GLY A 443 0.67 -12.59 -9.03
C GLY A 443 1.02 -12.88 -10.46
N VAL A 444 0.04 -12.75 -11.35
CA VAL A 444 0.22 -12.86 -12.80
C VAL A 444 -0.39 -11.66 -13.51
N ARG A 445 0.34 -11.11 -14.48
CA ARG A 445 -0.13 -10.06 -15.39
C ARG A 445 0.08 -10.53 -16.82
N GLU A 446 -1.00 -10.77 -17.54
CA GLU A 446 -0.96 -11.12 -18.96
C GLU A 446 -0.84 -9.86 -19.81
N TRP A 447 -0.02 -9.91 -20.85
CA TRP A 447 0.07 -8.84 -21.84
C TRP A 447 -1.14 -8.97 -22.76
N VAL A 448 -1.82 -7.85 -22.99
CA VAL A 448 -2.82 -7.72 -24.04
C VAL A 448 -2.05 -7.22 -25.27
N GLU A 449 -2.01 -8.01 -26.34
CA GLU A 449 -1.62 -7.46 -27.65
C GLU A 449 -2.79 -6.60 -28.12
N ASP A 450 -2.56 -5.29 -28.22
CA ASP A 450 -3.49 -4.33 -28.81
C ASP A 450 -3.65 -4.54 -30.32
#